data_AF-A0A090UXC2-F1
#
_entry.id   AF-A0A090UXC2-F1
#
_cell.length_a   1.000
_cell.length_b   1.000
_cell.length_c   1.000
_cell.angle_alpha   90.00
_cell.angle_beta   90.00
_cell.angle_gamma   90.00
#
_symmetry.space_group_name_H-M   'P 1'
#
loop_
_entity.id
_entity.type
_entity.pdbx_description
1 polymer ?
#
loop_
_entity_poly.entity_id
_entity_poly.type
_entity_poly.pdbx_seq_one_letter_code
_entity_poly.pdbx_strand_id
1 'polypeptide(L)'
;MMSVFLTSNIFIIFSIFISTASCFVISKSGLFKHIEFSSRRLFNIDGVRGVAAAMVVMNHAVFILMNTGIVKDTYFSEIDYHIFARSGEVGVQIFFCITAFLFADRIIKTQNNIDWKRFFYSRIKRLAPLYIFMITVSLLIAISISPEKFSFSIGSVYSMISMYSFGFLGGDVHVLGVKMEPLTAVIWTLPYEWKFYAILPIIAAIISSNKTLIPSFIFVSVIAFIDSYINSALWVYFISGAFVALVYNRIKPIDSKAFGALSSVAAIAIIIALINIDMAPYGQMRFIIITLFFSLVVMIPPSIFKLKPLVYLGEVSYSSYLMHLPVMFVSFKLINSTKSLYNISFNEFAIITCFVVALSSIISCFTFKYIEYTFIKKKVSYSQVREPA
;
A
#
# COMPACT_ATOMS: atom_id res chain seq x y z
N MET A 1 1.96 17.58 -25.82
CA MET A 1 2.43 17.68 -24.43
C MET A 1 1.26 17.85 -23.45
N MET A 2 0.43 18.91 -23.55
CA MET A 2 -0.75 19.09 -22.66
C MET A 2 -1.79 17.95 -22.76
N SER A 3 -1.96 17.35 -23.95
CA SER A 3 -2.85 16.19 -24.15
C SER A 3 -2.37 14.93 -23.42
N VAL A 4 -1.06 14.72 -23.33
CA VAL A 4 -0.44 13.55 -22.70
C VAL A 4 -0.59 13.62 -21.18
N PHE A 5 -0.23 14.77 -20.57
CA PHE A 5 -0.43 14.99 -19.14
C PHE A 5 -1.88 14.78 -18.73
N LEU A 6 -2.82 15.39 -19.44
CA LEU A 6 -4.25 15.25 -19.15
C LEU A 6 -4.69 13.77 -19.22
N THR A 7 -4.17 13.04 -20.19
CA THR A 7 -4.47 11.62 -20.41
C THR A 7 -4.03 10.73 -19.24
N SER A 8 -2.80 10.85 -18.77
CA SER A 8 -2.29 10.00 -17.66
C SER A 8 -3.01 10.29 -16.34
N ASN A 9 -3.33 11.57 -16.08
CA ASN A 9 -4.13 11.96 -14.91
C ASN A 9 -5.55 11.39 -14.97
N ILE A 10 -6.19 11.43 -16.14
CA ILE A 10 -7.52 10.84 -16.34
C ILE A 10 -7.49 9.35 -15.99
N PHE A 11 -6.48 8.59 -16.41
CA PHE A 11 -6.37 7.17 -16.06
C PHE A 11 -6.23 6.92 -14.57
N ILE A 12 -5.42 7.71 -13.87
CA ILE A 12 -5.24 7.55 -12.42
C ILE A 12 -6.58 7.83 -11.71
N ILE A 13 -7.28 8.91 -12.09
CA ILE A 13 -8.60 9.25 -11.54
C ILE A 13 -9.61 8.13 -11.86
N PHE A 14 -9.57 7.60 -13.08
CA PHE A 14 -10.46 6.53 -13.50
C PHE A 14 -10.19 5.23 -12.75
N SER A 15 -8.92 4.87 -12.52
CA SER A 15 -8.54 3.72 -11.70
C SER A 15 -9.06 3.85 -10.26
N ILE A 16 -8.91 5.04 -9.65
CA ILE A 16 -9.49 5.33 -8.32
C ILE A 16 -11.00 5.16 -8.35
N PHE A 17 -11.68 5.72 -9.35
CA PHE A 17 -13.13 5.63 -9.49
C PHE A 17 -13.59 4.17 -9.65
N ILE A 18 -13.00 3.39 -10.56
CA ILE A 18 -13.37 2.00 -10.83
C ILE A 18 -13.10 1.12 -9.61
N SER A 19 -11.96 1.28 -8.95
CA SER A 19 -11.64 0.53 -7.73
C SER A 19 -12.68 0.81 -6.64
N THR A 20 -13.01 2.08 -6.47
CA THR A 20 -13.99 2.56 -5.49
C THR A 20 -15.40 2.06 -5.79
N ALA A 21 -15.83 2.14 -7.06
CA ALA A 21 -17.12 1.67 -7.52
C ALA A 21 -17.26 0.15 -7.34
N SER A 22 -16.21 -0.61 -7.67
CA SER A 22 -16.15 -2.06 -7.49
C SER A 22 -16.34 -2.45 -6.02
N CYS A 23 -15.58 -1.83 -5.10
CA CYS A 23 -15.76 -2.05 -3.66
C CYS A 23 -17.15 -1.65 -3.16
N PHE A 24 -17.72 -0.57 -3.70
CA PHE A 24 -19.07 -0.13 -3.33
C PHE A 24 -20.15 -1.11 -3.78
N VAL A 25 -20.09 -1.63 -5.01
CA VAL A 25 -21.01 -2.67 -5.50
C VAL A 25 -20.92 -3.91 -4.60
N ILE A 26 -19.70 -4.38 -4.33
CA ILE A 26 -19.47 -5.53 -3.44
C ILE A 26 -19.98 -5.25 -2.01
N SER A 27 -19.91 -4.01 -1.52
CA SER A 27 -20.42 -3.66 -0.19
C SER A 27 -21.91 -3.99 0.02
N LYS A 28 -22.70 -3.98 -1.06
CA LYS A 28 -24.13 -4.29 -1.02
C LYS A 28 -24.42 -5.75 -0.67
N SER A 29 -23.48 -6.66 -0.90
CA SER A 29 -23.56 -8.07 -0.47
C SER A 29 -23.42 -8.28 1.04
N GLY A 30 -23.12 -7.22 1.81
CA GLY A 30 -22.87 -7.31 3.24
C GLY A 30 -21.44 -7.73 3.61
N LEU A 31 -20.50 -7.73 2.66
CA LEU A 31 -19.10 -8.08 2.89
C LEU A 31 -18.45 -7.23 4.01
N PHE A 32 -18.80 -5.94 4.05
CA PHE A 32 -18.28 -4.94 5.00
C PHE A 32 -19.19 -4.64 6.20
N LYS A 33 -20.05 -5.58 6.61
CA LYS A 33 -20.94 -5.42 7.78
C LYS A 33 -20.23 -5.09 9.10
N HIS A 34 -18.92 -5.33 9.20
CA HIS A 34 -18.12 -5.02 10.38
C HIS A 34 -17.70 -3.54 10.49
N ILE A 35 -17.95 -2.73 9.47
CA ILE A 35 -17.63 -1.30 9.49
C ILE A 35 -18.83 -0.51 10.01
N GLU A 36 -18.72 -0.04 11.25
CA GLU A 36 -19.71 0.83 11.88
C GLU A 36 -19.35 2.31 11.68
N PHE A 37 -20.07 2.99 10.78
CA PHE A 37 -19.83 4.41 10.44
C PHE A 37 -20.19 5.40 11.56
N SER A 38 -20.74 4.93 12.67
CA SER A 38 -20.98 5.70 13.90
C SER A 38 -19.81 5.66 14.89
N SER A 39 -18.78 4.84 14.64
CA SER A 39 -17.63 4.67 15.53
C SER A 39 -16.66 5.86 15.50
N ARG A 40 -15.79 5.99 16.52
CA ARG A 40 -14.70 6.99 16.59
C ARG A 40 -13.54 6.71 15.62
N ARG A 41 -13.77 5.97 14.54
CA ARG A 41 -12.78 5.58 13.55
C ARG A 41 -12.44 6.77 12.64
N LEU A 42 -11.16 6.93 12.30
CA LEU A 42 -10.69 7.99 11.41
C LEU A 42 -10.93 7.63 9.93
N PHE A 43 -12.18 7.77 9.48
CA PHE A 43 -12.59 7.37 8.13
C PHE A 43 -11.84 8.10 7.00
N ASN A 44 -11.40 9.33 7.22
CA ASN A 44 -10.54 10.07 6.28
C ASN A 44 -9.20 9.35 6.04
N ILE A 45 -8.64 8.70 7.06
CA ILE A 45 -7.39 7.94 6.96
C ILE A 45 -7.62 6.65 6.17
N ASP A 46 -8.77 6.01 6.32
CA ASP A 46 -9.11 4.86 5.50
C ASP A 46 -9.36 5.28 4.03
N GLY A 47 -10.11 6.35 3.78
CA GLY A 47 -10.37 6.80 2.42
C GLY A 47 -9.11 7.21 1.66
N VAL A 48 -8.20 7.97 2.29
CA VAL A 48 -6.92 8.32 1.65
C VAL A 48 -6.04 7.08 1.43
N ARG A 49 -6.12 6.08 2.33
CA ARG A 49 -5.45 4.78 2.13
C ARG A 49 -6.01 4.07 0.89
N GLY A 50 -7.31 4.14 0.66
CA GLY A 50 -7.97 3.59 -0.53
C GLY A 50 -7.48 4.27 -1.82
N VAL A 51 -7.39 5.61 -1.81
CA VAL A 51 -6.81 6.37 -2.94
C VAL A 51 -5.36 5.96 -3.20
N ALA A 52 -4.53 5.90 -2.15
CA ALA A 52 -3.14 5.47 -2.25
C ALA A 52 -3.01 4.06 -2.84
N ALA A 53 -3.85 3.11 -2.43
CA ALA A 53 -3.90 1.77 -3.00
C ALA A 53 -4.20 1.78 -4.50
N ALA A 54 -5.23 2.53 -4.93
CA ALA A 54 -5.59 2.60 -6.35
C ALA A 54 -4.52 3.27 -7.22
N MET A 55 -3.78 4.25 -6.69
CA MET A 55 -2.63 4.85 -7.39
C MET A 55 -1.52 3.83 -7.59
N VAL A 56 -1.20 3.01 -6.57
CA VAL A 56 -0.24 1.90 -6.69
C VAL A 56 -0.71 0.87 -7.71
N VAL A 57 -1.99 0.52 -7.70
CA VAL A 57 -2.59 -0.41 -8.67
C VAL A 57 -2.43 0.13 -10.10
N MET A 58 -2.72 1.41 -10.34
CA MET A 58 -2.57 2.01 -11.67
C MET A 58 -1.11 2.00 -12.16
N ASN A 59 -0.17 2.35 -11.28
CA ASN A 59 1.25 2.25 -11.59
C ASN A 59 1.63 0.84 -12.07
N HIS A 60 1.18 -0.19 -11.34
CA HIS A 60 1.54 -1.56 -11.65
C HIS A 60 0.83 -2.13 -12.89
N ALA A 61 -0.35 -1.63 -13.24
CA ALA A 61 -1.00 -1.98 -14.50
C ALA A 61 -0.10 -1.63 -15.69
N VAL A 62 0.49 -0.43 -15.68
CA VAL A 62 1.45 0.03 -16.69
C VAL A 62 2.77 -0.73 -16.60
N PHE A 63 3.31 -0.88 -15.39
CA PHE A 63 4.55 -1.62 -15.14
C PHE A 63 4.51 -3.04 -15.70
N ILE A 64 3.43 -3.80 -15.47
CA ILE A 64 3.29 -5.17 -15.97
C ILE A 64 3.30 -5.18 -17.49
N LEU A 65 2.53 -4.30 -18.15
CA LEU A 65 2.44 -4.26 -19.60
C LEU A 65 3.80 -3.95 -20.25
N MET A 66 4.60 -3.07 -19.64
CA MET A 66 5.97 -2.76 -20.07
C MET A 66 6.94 -3.93 -19.85
N ASN A 67 6.93 -4.52 -18.65
CA ASN A 67 7.93 -5.53 -18.26
C ASN A 67 7.64 -6.95 -18.79
N THR A 68 6.48 -7.15 -19.42
CA THR A 68 6.11 -8.44 -20.02
C THR A 68 6.21 -8.44 -21.54
N GLY A 69 6.48 -7.29 -22.17
CA GLY A 69 6.52 -7.14 -23.64
C GLY A 69 5.16 -7.37 -24.31
N ILE A 70 4.06 -7.27 -23.55
CA ILE A 70 2.70 -7.49 -24.05
C ILE A 70 2.26 -6.33 -24.97
N VAL A 71 2.76 -5.11 -24.70
CA VAL A 71 2.54 -3.93 -25.55
C VAL A 71 3.85 -3.48 -26.18
N LYS A 72 3.76 -2.70 -27.26
CA LYS A 72 4.93 -2.06 -27.88
C LYS A 72 5.63 -1.12 -26.91
N ASP A 73 6.96 -1.21 -26.81
CA ASP A 73 7.79 -0.45 -25.86
C ASP A 73 7.57 1.07 -25.89
N THR A 74 7.25 1.61 -27.07
CA THR A 74 7.04 3.05 -27.30
C THR A 74 5.69 3.56 -26.80
N TYR A 75 4.71 2.68 -26.53
CA TYR A 75 3.35 3.08 -26.17
C TYR A 75 3.31 3.94 -24.90
N PHE A 76 4.07 3.58 -23.86
CA PHE A 76 4.09 4.32 -22.60
C PHE A 76 5.04 5.51 -22.60
N SER A 77 5.95 5.60 -23.58
CA SER A 77 6.68 6.83 -23.85
C SER A 77 5.73 7.93 -24.36
N GLU A 78 4.68 7.55 -25.11
CA GLU A 78 3.68 8.49 -25.64
C GLU A 78 2.69 8.99 -24.57
N ILE A 79 2.37 8.17 -23.55
CA ILE A 79 1.44 8.53 -22.46
C ILE A 79 2.13 8.85 -21.12
N ASP A 80 3.42 9.21 -21.15
CA ASP A 80 4.27 9.59 -20.01
C ASP A 80 4.19 8.61 -18.81
N TYR A 81 4.96 7.52 -18.92
CA TYR A 81 5.18 6.55 -17.85
C TYR A 81 5.55 7.18 -16.48
N HIS A 82 6.27 8.30 -16.46
CA HIS A 82 6.75 8.88 -15.22
C HIS A 82 5.62 9.36 -14.31
N ILE A 83 4.47 9.76 -14.87
CA ILE A 83 3.30 10.13 -14.06
C ILE A 83 2.73 8.91 -13.31
N PHE A 84 2.68 7.75 -13.98
CA PHE A 84 2.23 6.50 -13.35
C PHE A 84 3.21 6.04 -12.27
N ALA A 85 4.52 6.06 -12.55
CA ALA A 85 5.57 5.77 -11.58
C ALA A 85 5.44 6.65 -10.32
N ARG A 86 5.36 7.97 -10.51
CA ARG A 86 5.18 8.94 -9.42
C ARG A 86 3.89 8.70 -8.64
N SER A 87 2.80 8.27 -9.29
CA SER A 87 1.55 7.93 -8.59
C SER A 87 1.72 6.74 -7.65
N GLY A 88 2.45 5.70 -8.06
CA GLY A 88 2.78 4.56 -7.20
C GLY A 88 3.64 4.99 -6.02
N GLU A 89 4.65 5.82 -6.26
CA GLU A 89 5.49 6.39 -5.21
C GLU A 89 4.69 7.20 -4.19
N VAL A 90 3.83 8.14 -4.63
CA VAL A 90 2.94 8.91 -3.72
C VAL A 90 2.11 7.96 -2.87
N GLY A 91 1.52 6.92 -3.47
CA GLY A 91 0.73 5.94 -2.75
C GLY A 91 1.52 5.25 -1.62
N VAL A 92 2.72 4.75 -1.92
CA VAL A 92 3.61 4.12 -0.94
C VAL A 92 4.02 5.11 0.18
N GLN A 93 4.31 6.35 -0.16
CA GLN A 93 4.67 7.41 0.80
C GLN A 93 3.52 7.70 1.78
N ILE A 94 2.28 7.76 1.26
CA ILE A 94 1.06 7.92 2.07
C ILE A 94 0.86 6.71 2.99
N PHE A 95 1.08 5.47 2.52
CA PHE A 95 0.98 4.27 3.37
C PHE A 95 1.92 4.36 4.57
N PHE A 96 3.16 4.79 4.39
CA PHE A 96 4.11 4.92 5.50
C PHE A 96 3.74 6.04 6.48
N CYS A 97 3.24 7.19 5.99
CA CYS A 97 2.70 8.24 6.85
C CYS A 97 1.54 7.70 7.72
N ILE A 98 0.60 6.96 7.12
CA ILE A 98 -0.55 6.38 7.83
C ILE A 98 -0.09 5.37 8.89
N THR A 99 0.83 4.48 8.52
CA THR A 99 1.36 3.45 9.41
C THR A 99 1.98 4.09 10.65
N ALA A 100 2.87 5.06 10.46
CA ALA A 100 3.50 5.77 11.57
C ALA A 100 2.50 6.54 12.44
N PHE A 101 1.56 7.26 11.80
CA PHE A 101 0.55 8.03 12.48
C PHE A 101 -0.30 7.18 13.41
N LEU A 102 -0.84 6.05 12.92
CA LEU A 102 -1.70 5.18 13.72
C LEU A 102 -0.98 4.55 14.91
N PHE A 103 0.32 4.28 14.79
CA PHE A 103 1.09 3.74 15.89
C PHE A 103 1.49 4.80 16.91
N ALA A 104 1.97 5.95 16.45
CA ALA A 104 2.29 7.06 17.34
C ALA A 104 1.04 7.53 18.10
N ASP A 105 -0.09 7.70 17.41
CA ASP A 105 -1.38 8.04 18.02
C ASP A 105 -1.80 7.02 19.08
N ARG A 106 -1.61 5.71 18.80
CA ARG A 106 -1.90 4.66 19.77
C ARG A 106 -1.01 4.74 21.00
N ILE A 107 0.31 4.89 20.84
CA ILE A 107 1.27 5.01 21.95
C ILE A 107 0.91 6.19 22.86
N ILE A 108 0.59 7.34 22.26
CA ILE A 108 0.21 8.56 23.00
C ILE A 108 -1.09 8.32 23.78
N LYS A 109 -2.13 7.80 23.13
CA LYS A 109 -3.44 7.57 23.75
C LYS A 109 -3.43 6.51 24.85
N THR A 110 -2.60 5.47 24.71
CA THR A 110 -2.46 4.44 25.74
C THR A 110 -1.45 4.82 26.81
N GLN A 111 -0.86 6.01 26.75
CA GLN A 111 0.21 6.45 27.66
C GLN A 111 1.31 5.39 27.80
N ASN A 112 1.73 4.84 26.66
CA ASN A 112 2.73 3.78 26.58
C ASN A 112 2.33 2.40 27.17
N ASN A 113 1.11 2.23 27.66
CA ASN A 113 0.60 0.94 28.15
C ASN A 113 0.12 0.07 26.99
N ILE A 114 1.06 -0.56 26.28
CA ILE A 114 0.79 -1.44 25.13
C ILE A 114 1.22 -2.87 25.46
N ASP A 115 0.29 -3.81 25.28
CA ASP A 115 0.61 -5.23 25.19
C ASP A 115 1.29 -5.52 23.83
N TRP A 116 2.63 -5.51 23.85
CA TRP A 116 3.45 -5.74 22.66
C TRP A 116 3.26 -7.14 22.06
N LYS A 117 3.04 -8.17 22.88
CA LYS A 117 2.81 -9.54 22.39
C LYS A 117 1.52 -9.58 21.56
N ARG A 118 0.43 -9.02 22.10
CA ARG A 118 -0.85 -8.90 21.39
C ARG A 118 -0.72 -8.01 20.16
N PHE A 119 0.08 -6.95 20.23
CA PHE A 119 0.36 -6.08 19.08
C PHE A 119 0.99 -6.87 17.92
N PHE A 120 2.14 -7.51 18.12
CA PHE A 120 2.83 -8.26 17.06
C PHE A 120 1.99 -9.41 16.53
N TYR A 121 1.29 -10.13 17.41
CA TYR A 121 0.40 -11.21 16.98
C TYR A 121 -0.76 -10.70 16.11
N SER A 122 -1.32 -9.52 16.42
CA SER A 122 -2.33 -8.89 15.57
C SER A 122 -1.79 -8.51 14.19
N ARG A 123 -0.51 -8.17 14.08
CA ARG A 123 0.15 -7.85 12.82
C ARG A 123 0.41 -9.11 11.99
N ILE A 124 0.89 -10.19 12.60
CA ILE A 124 1.03 -11.50 11.94
C ILE A 124 -0.32 -11.93 11.36
N LYS A 125 -1.39 -11.89 12.16
CA LYS A 125 -2.76 -12.26 11.71
C LYS A 125 -3.30 -11.41 10.57
N ARG A 126 -2.87 -10.15 10.48
CA ARG A 126 -3.25 -9.24 9.40
C ARG A 126 -2.43 -9.52 8.13
N LEU A 127 -1.11 -9.63 8.27
CA LEU A 127 -0.21 -9.61 7.12
C LEU A 127 0.06 -11.00 6.54
N ALA A 128 0.40 -11.98 7.40
CA ALA A 128 0.93 -13.26 6.96
C ALA A 128 -0.03 -14.13 6.13
N PRO A 129 -1.33 -14.29 6.49
CA PRO A 129 -2.21 -15.20 5.77
C PRO A 129 -2.35 -14.86 4.28
N LEU A 130 -2.56 -13.59 3.97
CA LEU A 130 -2.73 -13.16 2.60
C LEU A 130 -1.41 -13.09 1.84
N TYR A 131 -0.32 -12.72 2.51
CA TYR A 131 1.01 -12.78 1.91
C TYR A 131 1.36 -14.19 1.43
N ILE A 132 1.22 -15.18 2.31
CA ILE A 132 1.48 -16.58 1.99
C ILE A 132 0.60 -17.03 0.83
N PHE A 133 -0.70 -16.71 0.87
CA PHE A 133 -1.62 -17.02 -0.22
C PHE A 133 -1.19 -16.40 -1.56
N MET A 134 -0.82 -15.12 -1.57
CA MET A 134 -0.37 -14.43 -2.78
C MET A 134 0.91 -15.05 -3.34
N ILE A 135 1.89 -15.40 -2.50
CA ILE A 135 3.11 -16.09 -2.93
C ILE A 135 2.80 -17.45 -3.53
N THR A 136 1.94 -18.24 -2.88
CA THR A 136 1.52 -19.55 -3.39
C THR A 136 0.83 -19.41 -4.74
N VAL A 137 -0.11 -18.47 -4.89
CA VAL A 137 -0.78 -18.20 -6.17
C VAL A 137 0.23 -17.78 -7.25
N SER A 138 1.18 -16.91 -6.92
CA SER A 138 2.22 -16.46 -7.85
C SER A 138 3.12 -17.61 -8.32
N LEU A 139 3.50 -18.51 -7.42
CA LEU A 139 4.27 -19.71 -7.76
C LEU A 139 3.48 -20.64 -8.68
N LEU A 140 2.19 -20.88 -8.39
CA LEU A 140 1.32 -21.70 -9.23
C LEU A 140 1.17 -21.09 -10.64
N ILE A 141 1.03 -19.77 -10.74
CA ILE A 141 0.99 -19.05 -12.02
C ILE A 141 2.31 -19.27 -12.78
N ALA A 142 3.46 -19.09 -12.14
CA ALA A 142 4.77 -19.28 -12.78
C ALA A 142 4.95 -20.73 -13.30
N ILE A 143 4.58 -21.73 -12.50
CA ILE A 143 4.61 -23.15 -12.88
C ILE A 143 3.70 -23.41 -14.10
N SER A 144 2.48 -22.86 -14.11
CA SER A 144 1.50 -23.10 -15.18
C SER A 144 1.92 -22.53 -16.55
N ILE A 145 2.78 -21.50 -16.55
CA ILE A 145 3.15 -20.75 -17.75
C ILE A 145 4.40 -21.30 -18.43
N SER A 146 5.28 -21.97 -17.70
CA SER A 146 6.51 -22.56 -18.23
C SER A 146 6.66 -24.00 -17.79
N PRO A 147 5.69 -24.89 -18.08
CA PRO A 147 5.73 -26.28 -17.64
C PRO A 147 6.93 -27.05 -18.23
N GLU A 148 7.42 -26.64 -19.40
CA GLU A 148 8.56 -27.26 -20.09
C GLU A 148 9.94 -26.80 -19.57
N LYS A 149 10.00 -25.67 -18.84
CA LYS A 149 11.24 -25.15 -18.23
C LYS A 149 11.46 -25.69 -16.81
N PHE A 150 10.85 -26.83 -16.50
CA PHE A 150 10.84 -27.42 -15.18
C PHE A 150 12.20 -28.07 -14.86
N SER A 151 13.21 -27.25 -14.58
CA SER A 151 14.48 -27.68 -14.03
C SER A 151 14.61 -27.18 -12.59
N PHE A 152 14.55 -28.11 -11.62
CA PHE A 152 14.82 -27.79 -10.22
C PHE A 152 16.31 -27.54 -10.02
N SER A 153 16.72 -26.28 -10.14
CA SER A 153 18.05 -25.83 -9.71
C SER A 153 18.02 -25.45 -8.23
N ILE A 154 19.16 -25.55 -7.55
CA ILE A 154 19.32 -25.06 -6.18
C ILE A 154 18.94 -23.57 -6.06
N GLY A 155 19.23 -22.78 -7.11
CA GLY A 155 18.84 -21.37 -7.19
C GLY A 155 17.32 -21.16 -7.26
N SER A 156 16.57 -22.08 -7.89
CA SER A 156 15.10 -22.04 -7.90
C SER A 156 14.53 -22.33 -6.51
N VAL A 157 15.11 -23.28 -5.78
CA VAL A 157 14.70 -23.59 -4.39
C VAL A 157 14.98 -22.39 -3.47
N TYR A 158 16.17 -21.79 -3.57
CA TYR A 158 16.50 -20.58 -2.82
C TYR A 158 15.54 -19.43 -3.16
N SER A 159 15.21 -19.22 -4.43
CA SER A 159 14.26 -18.22 -4.89
C SER A 159 12.87 -18.44 -4.29
N MET A 160 12.37 -19.68 -4.27
CA MET A 160 11.10 -20.02 -3.62
C MET A 160 11.13 -19.73 -2.12
N ILE A 161 12.21 -20.10 -1.41
CA ILE A 161 12.37 -19.80 0.02
C ILE A 161 12.41 -18.28 0.27
N SER A 162 13.16 -17.55 -0.55
CA SER A 162 13.25 -16.08 -0.50
C SER A 162 11.87 -15.43 -0.66
N MET A 163 11.03 -15.93 -1.57
CA MET A 163 9.66 -15.44 -1.71
C MET A 163 8.81 -15.63 -0.46
N TYR A 164 9.01 -16.69 0.32
CA TYR A 164 8.28 -16.86 1.60
C TYR A 164 8.89 -16.05 2.75
N SER A 165 10.05 -15.42 2.57
CA SER A 165 10.74 -14.66 3.61
C SER A 165 10.23 -13.23 3.80
N PHE A 166 9.00 -12.90 3.38
CA PHE A 166 8.42 -11.56 3.52
C PHE A 166 9.23 -10.43 2.85
N GLY A 167 10.04 -10.75 1.83
CA GLY A 167 10.93 -9.81 1.16
C GLY A 167 12.27 -9.55 1.86
N PHE A 168 12.54 -10.16 3.03
CA PHE A 168 13.76 -9.90 3.79
C PHE A 168 15.05 -10.34 3.10
N LEU A 169 14.99 -11.41 2.31
CA LEU A 169 16.16 -11.93 1.60
C LEU A 169 16.42 -11.18 0.28
N GLY A 170 15.42 -10.48 -0.27
CA GLY A 170 15.54 -9.68 -1.49
C GLY A 170 16.04 -10.46 -2.71
N GLY A 171 16.55 -9.71 -3.68
CA GLY A 171 17.23 -10.24 -4.87
C GLY A 171 16.34 -10.47 -6.10
N ASP A 172 16.98 -10.72 -7.24
CA ASP A 172 16.31 -11.14 -8.47
C ASP A 172 15.82 -12.57 -8.34
N VAL A 173 14.51 -12.72 -8.16
CA VAL A 173 13.86 -14.02 -7.93
C VAL A 173 13.46 -14.63 -9.27
N HIS A 174 14.02 -15.81 -9.55
CA HIS A 174 13.66 -16.63 -10.70
C HIS A 174 13.18 -18.00 -10.25
N VAL A 175 11.97 -18.36 -10.65
CA VAL A 175 11.39 -19.67 -10.36
C VAL A 175 11.16 -20.38 -11.70
N LEU A 176 11.83 -21.51 -11.91
CA LEU A 176 11.70 -22.31 -13.14
C LEU A 176 12.00 -21.50 -14.43
N GLY A 177 13.01 -20.63 -14.35
CA GLY A 177 13.39 -19.75 -15.46
C GLY A 177 12.42 -18.59 -15.73
N VAL A 178 11.39 -18.40 -14.90
CA VAL A 178 10.46 -17.27 -14.96
C VAL A 178 10.88 -16.21 -13.96
N LYS A 179 11.06 -14.96 -14.42
CA LYS A 179 11.28 -13.81 -13.53
C LYS A 179 10.00 -13.53 -12.75
N MET A 180 10.09 -13.49 -11.42
CA MET A 180 8.91 -13.36 -10.56
C MET A 180 8.45 -11.92 -10.35
N GLU A 181 9.27 -10.93 -10.73
CA GLU A 181 8.99 -9.50 -10.52
C GLU A 181 7.59 -9.05 -10.98
N PRO A 182 7.06 -9.42 -12.18
CA PRO A 182 5.69 -9.02 -12.57
C PRO A 182 4.58 -9.55 -11.65
N LEU A 183 4.85 -10.59 -10.86
CA LEU A 183 3.92 -11.18 -9.89
C LEU A 183 4.15 -10.66 -8.46
N THR A 184 5.37 -10.20 -8.15
CA THR A 184 5.80 -9.97 -6.76
C THR A 184 6.51 -8.63 -6.52
N ALA A 185 6.52 -7.71 -7.48
CA ALA A 185 7.18 -6.40 -7.39
C ALA A 185 6.77 -5.56 -6.18
N VAL A 186 5.67 -5.87 -5.48
CA VAL A 186 5.19 -5.11 -4.32
C VAL A 186 5.84 -5.55 -2.99
N ILE A 187 6.57 -6.67 -2.96
CA ILE A 187 7.05 -7.29 -1.72
C ILE A 187 8.16 -6.49 -1.04
N TRP A 188 8.94 -5.70 -1.79
CA TRP A 188 10.10 -4.96 -1.26
C TRP A 188 9.74 -3.95 -0.15
N THR A 189 8.47 -3.49 -0.07
CA THR A 189 8.02 -2.56 0.97
C THR A 189 7.71 -3.26 2.30
N LEU A 190 7.43 -4.56 2.28
CA LEU A 190 6.98 -5.30 3.46
C LEU A 190 8.05 -5.45 4.56
N PRO A 191 9.36 -5.63 4.24
CA PRO A 191 10.41 -5.55 5.24
C PRO A 191 10.43 -4.22 5.99
N TYR A 192 10.14 -3.09 5.32
CA TYR A 192 10.07 -1.78 5.98
C TYR A 192 8.94 -1.75 7.00
N GLU A 193 7.77 -2.29 6.65
CA GLU A 193 6.64 -2.39 7.57
C GLU A 193 7.01 -3.16 8.86
N TRP A 194 7.72 -4.30 8.74
CA TRP A 194 8.21 -5.04 9.91
C TRP A 194 9.30 -4.31 10.69
N LYS A 195 10.23 -3.63 10.01
CA LYS A 195 11.24 -2.79 10.66
C LYS A 195 10.57 -1.67 11.48
N PHE A 196 9.52 -1.05 10.92
CA PHE A 196 8.71 -0.07 11.63
C PHE A 196 8.00 -0.68 12.84
N TYR A 197 7.48 -1.90 12.74
CA TYR A 197 6.87 -2.55 13.90
C TYR A 197 7.89 -2.87 14.99
N ALA A 198 9.09 -3.31 14.61
CA ALA A 198 10.15 -3.68 15.53
C ALA A 198 10.72 -2.48 16.31
N ILE A 199 10.70 -1.27 15.72
CA ILE A 199 11.21 -0.07 16.39
C ILE A 199 10.22 0.55 17.39
N LEU A 200 8.91 0.24 17.30
CA LEU A 200 7.90 0.85 18.18
C LEU A 200 8.07 0.53 19.67
N PRO A 201 8.32 -0.72 20.11
CA PRO A 201 8.60 -1.00 21.53
C PRO A 201 9.83 -0.25 22.04
N ILE A 202 10.82 -0.06 21.16
CA ILE A 202 12.03 0.70 21.47
C ILE A 202 11.61 2.15 21.69
N ILE A 203 10.94 2.81 20.73
CA ILE A 203 10.44 4.20 20.84
C ILE A 203 9.57 4.40 22.08
N ALA A 204 8.71 3.43 22.38
CA ALA A 204 7.91 3.42 23.60
C ALA A 204 8.76 3.43 24.87
N ALA A 205 9.72 2.51 25.00
CA ALA A 205 10.62 2.45 26.16
C ALA A 205 11.46 3.73 26.33
N ILE A 206 11.73 4.42 25.23
CA ILE A 206 12.47 5.68 25.17
C ILE A 206 11.68 6.82 25.78
N ILE A 207 10.42 6.95 25.35
CA ILE A 207 9.54 8.02 25.79
C ILE A 207 9.19 7.87 27.28
N SER A 208 9.22 6.65 27.82
CA SER A 208 8.92 6.40 29.23
C SER A 208 10.00 6.77 30.25
N SER A 209 11.24 7.08 29.84
CA SER A 209 12.32 7.37 30.79
C SER A 209 13.41 8.26 30.21
N ASN A 210 13.82 9.29 30.96
CA ASN A 210 14.92 10.17 30.54
C ASN A 210 16.27 9.43 30.41
N LYS A 211 16.43 8.28 31.08
CA LYS A 211 17.66 7.46 31.03
C LYS A 211 17.81 6.68 29.73
N THR A 212 16.72 6.44 29.01
CA THR A 212 16.72 5.67 27.75
C THR A 212 16.71 6.58 26.52
N LEU A 213 16.70 7.91 26.68
CA LEU A 213 16.73 8.88 25.58
C LEU A 213 18.00 8.80 24.71
N ILE A 214 19.18 8.79 25.31
CA ILE A 214 20.46 8.88 24.59
C ILE A 214 20.77 7.60 23.78
N PRO A 215 20.72 6.36 24.35
CA PRO A 215 20.98 5.12 23.59
C PRO A 215 20.09 4.94 22.36
N SER A 216 18.98 5.64 22.40
CA SER A 216 17.83 5.45 21.56
C SER A 216 17.73 6.47 20.45
N PHE A 217 18.10 7.71 20.77
CA PHE A 217 18.50 8.66 19.77
C PHE A 217 19.66 8.10 18.94
N ILE A 218 20.65 7.48 19.58
CA ILE A 218 21.76 6.79 18.88
C ILE A 218 21.23 5.65 18.02
N PHE A 219 20.39 4.76 18.55
CA PHE A 219 19.82 3.65 17.78
C PHE A 219 18.99 4.12 16.57
N VAL A 220 18.07 5.07 16.77
CA VAL A 220 17.26 5.66 15.69
C VAL A 220 18.15 6.36 14.66
N SER A 221 19.17 7.10 15.10
CA SER A 221 20.11 7.79 14.21
C SER A 221 20.97 6.81 13.41
N VAL A 222 21.39 5.69 14.01
CA VAL A 222 22.13 4.63 13.32
C VAL A 222 21.25 3.93 12.29
N ILE A 223 20.01 3.59 12.64
CA ILE A 223 19.06 3.00 11.67
C ILE A 223 18.76 3.99 10.52
N ALA A 224 18.54 5.26 10.84
CA ALA A 224 18.31 6.29 9.83
C ALA A 224 19.55 6.53 8.95
N PHE A 225 20.75 6.48 9.51
CA PHE A 225 22.01 6.60 8.76
C PHE A 225 22.24 5.40 7.84
N ILE A 226 22.08 4.18 8.36
CA ILE A 226 22.18 2.94 7.58
C ILE A 226 21.18 2.95 6.42
N ASP A 227 19.94 3.35 6.69
CA ASP A 227 18.91 3.42 5.66
C ASP A 227 19.16 4.52 4.61
N SER A 228 19.64 5.69 5.05
CA SER A 228 20.09 6.76 4.16
C SER A 228 21.26 6.32 3.26
N TYR A 229 22.10 5.40 3.72
CA TYR A 229 23.22 4.85 2.94
C TYR A 229 22.77 3.75 1.96
N ILE A 230 21.65 3.06 2.24
CA ILE A 230 21.14 1.91 1.47
C ILE A 230 20.09 2.32 0.40
N ASN A 231 19.80 3.62 0.25
CA ASN A 231 18.99 4.20 -0.84
C ASN A 231 17.49 3.84 -0.83
N SER A 232 16.80 4.14 0.28
CA SER A 232 15.33 4.24 0.25
C SER A 232 14.83 5.09 1.41
N ALA A 233 14.69 6.41 1.20
CA ALA A 233 14.31 7.37 2.25
C ALA A 233 12.86 7.22 2.76
N LEU A 234 12.30 6.01 2.82
CA LEU A 234 10.95 5.73 3.30
C LEU A 234 10.76 6.11 4.77
N TRP A 235 11.82 6.09 5.56
CA TRP A 235 11.79 6.50 6.97
C TRP A 235 11.42 7.96 7.16
N VAL A 236 11.69 8.84 6.18
CA VAL A 236 11.31 10.24 6.31
C VAL A 236 9.78 10.39 6.36
N TYR A 237 9.05 9.57 5.60
CA TYR A 237 7.58 9.57 5.61
C TYR A 237 7.02 8.90 6.87
N PHE A 238 7.75 7.94 7.44
CA PHE A 238 7.43 7.43 8.77
C PHE A 238 7.55 8.54 9.83
N ILE A 239 8.61 9.35 9.78
CA ILE A 239 8.78 10.51 10.65
C ILE A 239 7.65 11.53 10.44
N SER A 240 7.26 11.83 9.19
CA SER A 240 6.12 12.71 8.89
C SER A 240 4.85 12.25 9.60
N GLY A 241 4.50 10.97 9.49
CA GLY A 241 3.29 10.44 10.12
C GLY A 241 3.33 10.49 11.65
N ALA A 242 4.46 10.15 12.25
CA ALA A 242 4.66 10.26 13.70
C ALA A 242 4.59 11.72 14.19
N PHE A 243 5.21 12.65 13.47
CA PHE A 243 5.13 14.08 13.75
C PHE A 243 3.68 14.58 13.71
N VAL A 244 2.92 14.23 12.68
CA VAL A 244 1.51 14.62 12.56
C VAL A 244 0.66 14.03 13.68
N ALA A 245 0.97 12.82 14.17
CA ALA A 245 0.29 12.24 15.34
C ALA A 245 0.54 13.02 16.63
N LEU A 246 1.77 13.53 16.83
CA LEU A 246 2.09 14.39 17.98
C LEU A 246 1.29 15.69 17.92
N VAL A 247 1.20 16.33 16.75
CA VAL A 247 0.40 17.53 16.54
C VAL A 247 -1.08 17.25 16.78
N TYR A 248 -1.61 16.19 16.19
CA TYR A 248 -3.02 15.77 16.31
C TYR A 248 -3.46 15.52 17.76
N ASN A 249 -2.57 14.99 18.61
CA ASN A 249 -2.87 14.74 20.02
C ASN A 249 -2.67 15.98 20.93
N ARG A 250 -2.11 17.07 20.41
CA ARG A 250 -1.94 18.35 21.14
C ARG A 250 -2.90 19.44 20.67
N ILE A 251 -3.24 19.44 19.39
CA ILE A 251 -4.07 20.46 18.74
C ILE A 251 -5.34 19.80 18.24
N LYS A 252 -6.50 20.37 18.60
CA LYS A 252 -7.79 19.86 18.16
C LYS A 252 -7.93 20.04 16.63
N PRO A 253 -8.23 18.97 15.87
CA PRO A 253 -8.51 19.07 14.44
C PRO A 253 -9.72 19.97 14.15
N ILE A 254 -9.71 20.61 12.97
CA ILE A 254 -10.82 21.40 12.47
C ILE A 254 -11.83 20.46 11.80
N ASP A 255 -12.92 20.15 12.51
CA ASP A 255 -14.01 19.33 11.98
C ASP A 255 -15.20 20.20 11.57
N SER A 256 -15.12 20.77 10.36
CA SER A 256 -16.16 21.60 9.75
C SER A 256 -16.46 21.13 8.33
N LYS A 257 -17.73 21.13 7.94
CA LYS A 257 -18.16 20.75 6.58
C LYS A 257 -17.56 21.68 5.51
N ALA A 258 -17.53 22.99 5.77
CA ALA A 258 -16.98 23.97 4.82
C ALA A 258 -15.47 23.79 4.65
N PHE A 259 -14.72 23.70 5.76
CA PHE A 259 -13.28 23.46 5.71
C PHE A 259 -12.93 22.08 5.16
N GLY A 260 -13.77 21.06 5.41
CA GLY A 260 -13.60 19.72 4.83
C GLY A 260 -13.82 19.67 3.31
N ALA A 261 -14.73 20.49 2.77
CA ALA A 261 -14.89 20.64 1.32
C ALA A 261 -13.70 21.36 0.69
N LEU A 262 -13.26 22.47 1.28
CA LEU A 262 -12.08 23.21 0.83
C LEU A 262 -10.80 22.36 0.89
N SER A 263 -10.60 21.62 1.99
CA SER A 263 -9.47 20.71 2.13
C SER A 263 -9.54 19.53 1.17
N SER A 264 -10.72 19.14 0.69
CA SER A 264 -10.86 18.16 -0.40
C SER A 264 -10.30 18.70 -1.71
N VAL A 265 -10.63 19.94 -2.07
CA VAL A 265 -10.09 20.58 -3.27
C VAL A 265 -8.56 20.72 -3.16
N ALA A 266 -8.07 21.20 -2.02
CA ALA A 266 -6.64 21.33 -1.77
C ALA A 266 -5.91 19.96 -1.80
N ALA A 267 -6.48 18.92 -1.17
CA ALA A 267 -5.90 17.58 -1.17
C ALA A 267 -5.80 17.00 -2.59
N ILE A 268 -6.84 17.16 -3.41
CA ILE A 268 -6.83 16.71 -4.82
C ILE A 268 -5.78 17.50 -5.61
N ALA A 269 -5.74 18.82 -5.46
CA ALA A 269 -4.75 19.66 -6.14
C ALA A 269 -3.31 19.28 -5.78
N ILE A 270 -3.04 18.98 -4.50
CA ILE A 270 -1.71 18.53 -4.04
C ILE A 270 -1.37 17.16 -4.63
N ILE A 271 -2.31 16.20 -4.66
CA ILE A 271 -2.07 14.89 -5.30
C ILE A 271 -1.73 15.07 -6.78
N ILE A 272 -2.51 15.87 -7.51
CA ILE A 272 -2.26 16.17 -8.93
C ILE A 272 -0.89 16.83 -9.10
N ALA A 273 -0.52 17.79 -8.25
CA ALA A 273 0.80 18.41 -8.30
C ALA A 273 1.93 17.40 -8.06
N LEU A 274 1.79 16.52 -7.06
CA LEU A 274 2.77 15.49 -6.72
C LEU A 274 3.02 14.50 -7.86
N ILE A 275 2.01 14.15 -8.65
CA ILE A 275 2.18 13.19 -9.76
C ILE A 275 2.64 13.84 -11.07
N ASN A 276 2.44 15.16 -11.24
CA ASN A 276 2.78 15.85 -12.49
C ASN A 276 4.10 16.62 -12.44
N ILE A 277 4.49 17.15 -11.28
CA ILE A 277 5.75 17.87 -11.14
C ILE A 277 6.88 16.86 -11.00
N ASP A 278 7.89 16.99 -11.86
CA ASP A 278 9.08 16.14 -11.77
C ASP A 278 9.89 16.56 -10.53
N MET A 279 9.97 15.64 -9.57
CA MET A 279 10.66 15.81 -8.32
C MET A 279 11.34 14.50 -8.00
N ALA A 280 12.53 14.56 -7.42
CA ALA A 280 13.18 13.37 -6.87
C ALA A 280 12.19 12.64 -5.92
N PRO A 281 11.89 11.35 -6.13
CA PRO A 281 10.89 10.60 -5.36
C PRO A 281 11.12 10.64 -3.83
N TYR A 282 12.37 10.81 -3.44
CA TYR A 282 12.85 10.81 -2.07
C TYR A 282 13.58 12.12 -1.70
N GLY A 283 13.35 13.18 -2.48
CA GLY A 283 13.95 14.50 -2.26
C GLY A 283 13.26 15.32 -1.17
N GLN A 284 13.93 16.37 -0.71
CA GLN A 284 13.45 17.26 0.36
C GLN A 284 12.10 17.93 0.03
N MET A 285 11.94 18.41 -1.21
CA MET A 285 10.67 19.03 -1.65
C MET A 285 9.50 18.04 -1.61
N ARG A 286 9.73 16.80 -2.05
CA ARG A 286 8.73 15.73 -2.02
C ARG A 286 8.32 15.41 -0.58
N PHE A 287 9.30 15.29 0.31
CA PHE A 287 9.08 15.10 1.74
C PHE A 287 8.22 16.22 2.38
N ILE A 288 8.53 17.49 2.09
CA ILE A 288 7.77 18.64 2.61
C ILE A 288 6.31 18.58 2.15
N ILE A 289 6.09 18.40 0.85
CA ILE A 289 4.73 18.42 0.28
C ILE A 289 3.90 17.24 0.79
N ILE A 290 4.47 16.03 0.90
CA ILE A 290 3.76 14.87 1.48
C ILE A 290 3.45 15.11 2.96
N THR A 291 4.35 15.71 3.72
CA THR A 291 4.12 16.05 5.13
C THR A 291 2.99 17.07 5.28
N LEU A 292 2.96 18.10 4.43
CA LEU A 292 1.88 19.11 4.39
C LEU A 292 0.54 18.48 3.96
N PHE A 293 0.56 17.66 2.92
CA PHE A 293 -0.60 16.89 2.48
C PHE A 293 -1.17 16.02 3.61
N PHE A 294 -0.31 15.24 4.27
CA PHE A 294 -0.75 14.34 5.33
C PHE A 294 -1.23 15.12 6.57
N SER A 295 -0.60 16.24 6.90
CA SER A 295 -1.06 17.17 7.94
C SER A 295 -2.45 17.73 7.61
N LEU A 296 -2.70 18.15 6.36
CA LEU A 296 -4.02 18.58 5.90
C LEU A 296 -5.06 17.47 6.07
N VAL A 297 -4.73 16.23 5.66
CA VAL A 297 -5.63 15.08 5.75
C VAL A 297 -6.02 14.76 7.20
N VAL A 298 -5.11 14.94 8.15
CA VAL A 298 -5.33 14.63 9.57
C VAL A 298 -5.98 15.80 10.31
N MET A 299 -5.49 17.02 10.12
CA MET A 299 -5.87 18.20 10.90
C MET A 299 -7.10 18.91 10.37
N ILE A 300 -7.35 18.86 9.05
CA ILE A 300 -8.55 19.42 8.40
C ILE A 300 -9.16 18.35 7.48
N PRO A 301 -9.74 17.28 8.04
CA PRO A 301 -10.07 16.06 7.30
C PRO A 301 -10.92 16.30 6.04
N PRO A 302 -10.38 16.03 4.83
CA PRO A 302 -11.11 16.15 3.58
C PRO A 302 -12.40 15.34 3.57
N SER A 303 -13.52 16.01 3.28
CA SER A 303 -14.83 15.36 3.18
C SER A 303 -14.87 14.26 2.13
N ILE A 304 -14.13 14.41 1.02
CA ILE A 304 -14.06 13.39 -0.03
C ILE A 304 -13.50 12.06 0.49
N PHE A 305 -12.49 12.09 1.37
CA PHE A 305 -11.91 10.87 1.94
C PHE A 305 -12.79 10.22 3.02
N LYS A 306 -13.87 10.88 3.48
CA LYS A 306 -14.84 10.28 4.40
C LYS A 306 -15.95 9.49 3.65
N LEU A 307 -15.98 9.52 2.31
CA LEU A 307 -16.99 8.83 1.51
C LEU A 307 -16.92 7.31 1.74
N LYS A 308 -18.06 6.69 2.03
CA LYS A 308 -18.16 5.24 2.32
C LYS A 308 -17.48 4.35 1.26
N PRO A 309 -17.66 4.58 -0.04
CA PRO A 309 -16.96 3.82 -1.08
C PRO A 309 -15.43 3.82 -0.93
N LEU A 310 -14.84 4.98 -0.66
CA LEU A 310 -13.39 5.12 -0.46
C LEU A 310 -12.93 4.45 0.83
N VAL A 311 -13.74 4.52 1.89
CA VAL A 311 -13.47 3.79 3.14
C VAL A 311 -13.46 2.27 2.89
N TYR A 312 -14.36 1.73 2.07
CA TYR A 312 -14.36 0.31 1.71
C TYR A 312 -13.08 -0.07 0.95
N LEU A 313 -12.65 0.75 -0.01
CA LEU A 313 -11.39 0.54 -0.71
C LEU A 313 -10.19 0.61 0.26
N GLY A 314 -10.24 1.54 1.21
CA GLY A 314 -9.26 1.67 2.30
C GLY A 314 -9.20 0.50 3.27
N GLU A 315 -10.34 -0.16 3.51
CA GLU A 315 -10.43 -1.37 4.34
C GLU A 315 -9.69 -2.54 3.67
N VAL A 316 -9.88 -2.71 2.36
CA VAL A 316 -9.28 -3.82 1.60
C VAL A 316 -7.91 -3.45 1.02
N SER A 317 -7.33 -2.32 1.41
CA SER A 317 -6.13 -1.77 0.76
C SER A 317 -4.93 -2.72 0.78
N TYR A 318 -4.75 -3.51 1.85
CA TYR A 318 -3.68 -4.51 1.93
C TYR A 318 -3.93 -5.67 0.96
N SER A 319 -5.19 -6.13 0.89
CA SER A 319 -5.59 -7.13 -0.09
C SER A 319 -5.51 -6.64 -1.53
N SER A 320 -5.79 -5.36 -1.77
CA SER A 320 -5.55 -4.68 -3.05
C SER A 320 -4.07 -4.63 -3.38
N TYR A 321 -3.24 -4.20 -2.42
CA TYR A 321 -1.79 -4.09 -2.56
C TYR A 321 -1.11 -5.43 -2.91
N LEU A 322 -1.55 -6.56 -2.34
CA LEU A 322 -0.94 -7.85 -2.66
C LEU A 322 -1.51 -8.52 -3.91
N MET A 323 -2.84 -8.55 -4.07
CA MET A 323 -3.48 -9.38 -5.10
C MET A 323 -3.51 -8.73 -6.48
N HIS A 324 -3.30 -7.42 -6.62
CA HIS A 324 -3.40 -6.78 -7.93
C HIS A 324 -2.38 -7.32 -8.94
N LEU A 325 -1.13 -7.58 -8.55
CA LEU A 325 -0.10 -8.11 -9.45
C LEU A 325 -0.45 -9.47 -10.06
N PRO A 326 -0.73 -10.55 -9.29
CA PRO A 326 -1.07 -11.84 -9.88
C PRO A 326 -2.36 -11.77 -10.71
N VAL A 327 -3.36 -10.97 -10.27
CA VAL A 327 -4.59 -10.78 -11.04
C VAL A 327 -4.31 -10.07 -12.37
N MET A 328 -3.57 -8.96 -12.35
CA MET A 328 -3.21 -8.19 -13.53
C MET A 328 -2.40 -9.04 -14.51
N PHE A 329 -1.38 -9.73 -14.02
CA PHE A 329 -0.51 -10.55 -14.84
C PHE A 329 -1.29 -11.64 -15.58
N VAL A 330 -2.14 -12.39 -14.87
CA VAL A 330 -2.99 -13.42 -15.49
C VAL A 330 -3.98 -12.78 -16.47
N SER A 331 -4.63 -11.69 -16.09
CA SER A 331 -5.65 -11.04 -16.91
C SER A 331 -5.07 -10.51 -18.22
N PHE A 332 -3.98 -9.74 -18.17
CA PHE A 332 -3.32 -9.22 -19.36
C PHE A 332 -2.80 -10.34 -20.26
N LYS A 333 -2.24 -11.41 -19.68
CA LYS A 333 -1.76 -12.55 -20.46
C LYS A 333 -2.88 -13.31 -21.17
N LEU A 334 -3.99 -13.57 -20.48
CA LEU A 334 -5.16 -14.22 -21.06
C LEU A 334 -5.77 -13.37 -22.19
N ILE A 335 -5.93 -12.06 -21.95
CA ILE A 335 -6.43 -11.15 -22.98
C ILE A 335 -5.47 -11.16 -24.18
N ASN A 336 -4.15 -11.05 -23.96
CA ASN A 336 -3.15 -11.09 -25.03
C ASN A 336 -3.16 -12.39 -25.84
N SER A 337 -3.46 -13.54 -25.22
CA SER A 337 -3.58 -14.83 -25.92
C SER A 337 -4.79 -14.92 -26.85
N THR A 338 -5.84 -14.12 -26.60
CA THR A 338 -7.06 -14.09 -27.43
C THR A 338 -7.02 -12.96 -28.45
N LYS A 339 -6.43 -11.82 -28.07
CA LYS A 339 -6.24 -10.64 -28.90
C LYS A 339 -4.90 -10.02 -28.55
N SER A 340 -3.98 -9.99 -29.52
CA SER A 340 -2.67 -9.37 -29.33
C SER A 340 -2.83 -7.93 -28.83
N LEU A 341 -2.14 -7.63 -27.73
CA LEU A 341 -2.12 -6.30 -27.13
C LEU A 341 -0.96 -5.45 -27.64
N TYR A 342 -0.17 -5.96 -28.58
CA TYR A 342 1.08 -5.31 -29.03
C TYR A 342 0.83 -3.93 -29.64
N ASN A 343 -0.20 -3.80 -30.48
CA ASN A 343 -0.58 -2.56 -31.17
C ASN A 343 -2.01 -2.13 -30.79
N ILE A 344 -2.29 -1.99 -29.48
CA ILE A 344 -3.61 -1.55 -29.02
C ILE A 344 -3.81 -0.05 -29.21
N SER A 345 -5.03 0.31 -29.59
CA SER A 345 -5.48 1.69 -29.53
C SER A 345 -5.65 2.16 -28.09
N PHE A 346 -5.66 3.47 -27.94
CA PHE A 346 -5.93 4.14 -26.66
C PHE A 346 -7.22 3.65 -25.97
N ASN A 347 -8.30 3.52 -26.75
CA ASN A 347 -9.60 3.11 -26.23
C ASN A 347 -9.59 1.65 -25.74
N GLU A 348 -8.89 0.77 -26.45
CA GLU A 348 -8.74 -0.63 -26.04
C GLU A 348 -7.91 -0.74 -24.76
N PHE A 349 -6.80 0.00 -24.67
CA PHE A 349 -6.01 0.09 -23.45
C PHE A 349 -6.87 0.55 -22.27
N ALA A 350 -7.70 1.58 -22.47
CA ALA A 350 -8.59 2.06 -21.44
C ALA A 350 -9.56 0.97 -20.98
N ILE A 351 -10.34 0.40 -21.90
CA ILE A 351 -11.34 -0.62 -21.57
C ILE A 351 -10.71 -1.82 -20.84
N ILE A 352 -9.57 -2.31 -21.34
CA ILE A 352 -8.86 -3.45 -20.77
C ILE A 352 -8.37 -3.11 -19.36
N THR A 353 -7.69 -1.97 -19.19
CA THR A 353 -7.19 -1.56 -17.87
C THR A 353 -8.33 -1.39 -16.87
N CYS A 354 -9.47 -0.84 -17.30
CA CYS A 354 -10.64 -0.68 -16.45
C CYS A 354 -11.21 -2.02 -15.99
N PHE A 355 -11.34 -2.98 -16.91
CA PHE A 355 -11.76 -4.34 -16.59
C PHE A 355 -10.80 -5.00 -15.59
N VAL A 356 -9.49 -4.90 -15.83
CA VAL A 356 -8.46 -5.53 -14.98
C VAL A 356 -8.43 -4.88 -13.60
N VAL A 357 -8.50 -3.55 -13.49
CA VAL A 357 -8.54 -2.83 -12.19
C VAL A 357 -9.81 -3.18 -11.41
N ALA A 358 -10.96 -3.27 -12.08
CA ALA A 358 -12.21 -3.71 -11.46
C ALA A 358 -12.09 -5.14 -10.92
N LEU A 359 -11.56 -6.06 -11.75
CA LEU A 359 -11.35 -7.46 -11.38
C LEU A 359 -10.39 -7.59 -10.19
N SER A 360 -9.27 -6.87 -10.20
CA SER A 360 -8.33 -6.80 -9.07
C SER A 360 -9.05 -6.33 -7.81
N SER A 361 -9.84 -5.26 -7.88
CA SER A 361 -10.57 -4.71 -6.72
C SER A 361 -11.60 -5.68 -6.17
N ILE A 362 -12.33 -6.38 -7.03
CA ILE A 362 -13.32 -7.40 -6.65
C ILE A 362 -12.64 -8.58 -5.97
N ILE A 363 -11.58 -9.14 -6.57
CA ILE A 363 -10.83 -10.25 -6.00
C ILE A 363 -10.24 -9.85 -4.64
N SER A 364 -9.70 -8.64 -4.51
CA SER A 364 -9.20 -8.11 -3.25
C SER A 364 -10.28 -7.99 -2.17
N CYS A 365 -11.53 -7.69 -2.52
CA CYS A 365 -12.63 -7.72 -1.54
C CYS A 365 -12.88 -9.14 -1.01
N PHE A 366 -12.84 -10.13 -1.88
CA PHE A 366 -13.06 -11.53 -1.50
C PHE A 366 -11.88 -12.12 -0.72
N THR A 367 -10.65 -11.88 -1.15
CA THR A 367 -9.46 -12.32 -0.41
C THR A 367 -9.36 -11.63 0.94
N PHE A 368 -9.72 -10.33 1.02
CA PHE A 368 -9.88 -9.66 2.31
C PHE A 368 -10.87 -10.40 3.19
N LYS A 369 -12.07 -10.69 2.69
CA LYS A 369 -13.13 -11.28 3.52
C LYS A 369 -12.79 -12.69 4.02
N TYR A 370 -12.32 -13.55 3.11
CA TYR A 370 -12.20 -14.98 3.37
C TYR A 370 -10.83 -15.38 3.89
N ILE A 371 -9.79 -14.61 3.56
CA ILE A 371 -8.43 -14.88 4.01
C ILE A 371 -8.09 -13.88 5.11
N GLU A 372 -7.81 -12.62 4.79
CA GLU A 372 -7.29 -11.63 5.74
C GLU A 372 -8.17 -11.46 6.99
N TYR A 373 -9.45 -11.12 6.80
CA TYR A 373 -10.40 -10.80 7.87
C TYR A 373 -10.71 -12.01 8.76
N THR A 374 -10.70 -13.23 8.22
CA THR A 374 -10.89 -14.48 8.97
C THR A 374 -9.84 -14.61 10.08
N PHE A 375 -8.59 -14.26 9.81
CA PHE A 375 -7.53 -14.30 10.81
C PHE A 375 -7.56 -13.08 11.74
N ILE A 376 -7.90 -11.90 11.23
CA ILE A 376 -8.07 -10.68 12.05
C ILE A 376 -9.15 -10.86 13.12
N LYS A 377 -10.31 -11.45 12.79
CA LYS A 377 -11.45 -11.58 13.70
C LYS A 377 -11.23 -12.60 14.82
N LYS A 378 -10.36 -13.61 14.63
CA LYS A 378 -10.07 -14.62 15.66
C LYS A 378 -9.49 -13.93 16.90
N LYS A 379 -10.23 -13.88 18.01
CA LYS A 379 -9.73 -13.39 19.30
C LYS A 379 -8.58 -14.29 19.78
N VAL A 380 -7.61 -13.71 20.49
CA VAL A 380 -6.61 -14.50 21.21
C VAL A 380 -7.28 -14.95 22.51
N SER A 381 -7.53 -16.25 22.65
CA SER A 381 -7.90 -16.83 23.94
C SER A 381 -6.64 -16.99 24.76
N TYR A 382 -6.40 -16.10 25.72
CA TYR A 382 -5.43 -16.38 26.78
C TYR A 382 -6.17 -17.11 27.90
N SER A 383 -6.26 -18.43 27.79
CA SER A 383 -6.42 -19.25 28.99
C SER A 383 -5.06 -19.29 29.69
N GLN A 384 -5.03 -18.80 30.93
CA GLN A 384 -3.93 -18.91 31.90
C GLN A 384 -2.72 -17.98 31.69
N VAL A 385 -2.86 -16.72 32.13
CA VAL A 385 -1.78 -16.06 32.87
C VAL A 385 -2.32 -15.88 34.27
N ARG A 386 -1.82 -16.68 35.21
CA ARG A 386 -2.11 -16.54 36.65
C ARG A 386 -1.77 -15.11 37.05
N GLU A 387 -2.70 -14.45 37.73
CA GLU A 387 -2.40 -13.23 38.49
C GLU A 387 -1.26 -13.54 39.46
N PRO A 388 -0.17 -12.76 39.47
CA PRO A 388 0.68 -12.72 40.64
C PRO A 388 -0.06 -11.94 41.73
N ALA A 389 -0.16 -12.58 42.90
CA ALA A 389 -0.67 -12.02 44.14
C ALA A 389 0.10 -10.77 44.60
#